data_AF-A1BD50-F1
#
_entry.id   AF-A1BD50-F1
#
_cell.length_a   1.000
_cell.length_b   1.000
_cell.length_c   1.000
_cell.angle_alpha   90.00
_cell.angle_beta   90.00
_cell.angle_gamma   90.00
#
_symmetry.space_group_name_H-M   'P 1'
#
loop_
_entity.id
_entity.type
_entity.pdbx_description
1 polymer ?
#
loop_
_entity_poly.entity_id
_entity_poly.type
_entity_poly.pdbx_seq_one_letter_code
_entity_poly.pdbx_strand_id
1 'polypeptide(L)'
;MIIQDYSEHIENFENYLKSKLASIDEISGDNNVLFKKILYVSFLDSLSSCVYPGRGNKERFVSMLERFSKWEDRDRVSLPHLGKFVQIISDPLLEQARKYVTPKLKTWQERSCYVISISEDPIIDEILDKSWKTNKETGIHVSLTDFKHISLLYQLRNALVHQFQSRGDEMGNLRQLDHPYYQRVQIFNGTLEDMKPVRFELVYPTQFLKSLSEKTLENVVDYLKDGNINPFPHYYAGDYWITELN
;
A
#
# COMPACT_ATOMS: atom_id res chain seq x y z
N MET A 1 -0.20 33.42 -27.63
CA MET A 1 -0.18 32.72 -26.34
C MET A 1 1.22 32.16 -26.17
N ILE A 2 2.02 32.69 -25.26
CA ILE A 2 3.36 32.18 -24.98
C ILE A 2 3.19 31.03 -24.00
N ILE A 3 3.49 29.80 -24.42
CA ILE A 3 3.53 28.66 -23.51
C ILE A 3 4.88 28.74 -22.79
N GLN A 4 4.86 28.89 -21.47
CA GLN A 4 6.06 28.85 -20.66
C GLN A 4 6.64 27.44 -20.70
N ASP A 5 7.93 27.31 -20.98
CA ASP A 5 8.65 26.02 -20.96
C ASP A 5 9.07 25.69 -19.52
N TYR A 6 8.64 24.54 -19.01
CA TYR A 6 8.98 24.04 -17.68
C TYR A 6 10.02 22.92 -17.68
N SER A 7 10.69 22.63 -18.80
CA SER A 7 11.66 21.54 -18.92
C SER A 7 12.75 21.57 -17.83
N GLU A 8 13.35 22.73 -17.59
CA GLU A 8 14.37 22.90 -16.53
C GLU A 8 13.79 22.68 -15.13
N HIS A 9 12.55 23.12 -14.88
CA HIS A 9 11.87 22.91 -13.60
C HIS A 9 11.63 21.42 -13.35
N ILE A 10 11.22 20.69 -14.38
CA ILE A 10 10.96 19.25 -14.32
C ILE A 10 12.26 18.48 -14.11
N GLU A 11 13.36 18.86 -14.79
CA GLU A 11 14.68 18.24 -14.59
C GLU A 11 15.21 18.47 -13.17
N ASN A 12 15.12 19.69 -12.66
CA ASN A 12 15.53 20.01 -11.29
C ASN A 12 14.70 19.23 -10.26
N PHE A 13 13.39 19.11 -10.48
CA PHE A 13 12.50 18.31 -9.65
C PHE A 13 12.87 16.81 -9.66
N GLU A 14 13.10 16.24 -10.85
CA GLU A 14 13.51 14.85 -11.03
C GLU A 14 14.84 14.57 -10.30
N ASN A 15 15.84 15.42 -10.51
CA ASN A 15 17.16 15.28 -9.89
C ASN A 15 17.08 15.39 -8.35
N TYR A 16 16.32 16.36 -7.84
CA TYR A 16 16.10 16.51 -6.41
C TYR A 16 15.47 15.24 -5.81
N LEU A 17 14.39 14.72 -6.41
CA LEU A 17 13.70 13.53 -5.88
C LEU A 17 14.52 12.24 -5.99
N LYS A 18 15.24 12.05 -7.10
CA LYS A 18 16.19 10.94 -7.25
C LYS A 18 17.27 10.97 -6.17
N SER A 19 17.79 12.16 -5.84
CA SER A 19 18.77 12.29 -4.74
C SER A 19 18.18 11.86 -3.39
N LYS A 20 16.90 12.18 -3.11
CA LYS A 20 16.22 11.78 -1.88
C LYS A 20 16.00 10.27 -1.81
N LEU A 21 15.60 9.63 -2.91
CA LEU A 21 15.49 8.17 -2.97
C LEU A 21 16.83 7.48 -2.71
N ALA A 22 17.91 7.97 -3.32
CA ALA A 22 19.26 7.46 -3.09
C ALA A 22 19.67 7.59 -1.61
N SER A 23 19.39 8.73 -0.96
CA SER A 23 19.66 8.90 0.47
C SER A 23 18.87 7.95 1.37
N ILE A 24 17.65 7.54 0.99
CA ILE A 24 16.88 6.54 1.75
C ILE A 24 17.62 5.19 1.73
N ASP A 25 18.23 4.80 0.61
CA ASP A 25 18.94 3.54 0.48
C ASP A 25 20.17 3.45 1.38
N GLU A 26 20.84 4.57 1.61
CA GLU A 26 22.06 4.69 2.41
C GLU A 26 21.79 4.57 3.92
N ILE A 27 20.53 4.63 4.36
CA ILE A 27 20.17 4.50 5.77
C ILE A 27 20.62 3.14 6.30
N SER A 28 21.42 3.19 7.35
CA SER A 28 22.01 2.04 8.05
C SER A 28 21.75 2.13 9.55
N GLY A 29 22.13 1.09 10.30
CA GLY A 29 21.89 0.98 11.74
C GLY A 29 20.61 0.23 12.12
N ASP A 30 20.31 0.24 13.41
CA ASP A 30 19.16 -0.46 13.99
C ASP A 30 17.85 0.16 13.50
N ASN A 31 16.83 -0.67 13.26
CA ASN A 31 15.53 -0.27 12.72
C ASN A 31 15.55 0.37 11.31
N ASN A 32 16.66 0.28 10.56
CA ASN A 32 16.76 0.85 9.22
C ASN A 32 15.60 0.44 8.29
N VAL A 33 15.11 -0.79 8.37
CA VAL A 33 13.97 -1.31 7.61
C VAL A 33 12.74 -0.44 7.86
N LEU A 34 12.38 -0.22 9.11
CA LEU A 34 11.21 0.59 9.48
C LEU A 34 11.36 2.03 8.98
N PHE A 35 12.53 2.65 9.18
CA PHE A 35 12.77 4.02 8.74
C PHE A 35 12.72 4.16 7.21
N LYS A 36 13.32 3.22 6.48
CA LYS A 36 13.22 3.17 5.02
C LYS A 36 11.76 3.06 4.57
N LYS A 37 10.97 2.16 5.16
CA LYS A 37 9.53 2.05 4.85
C LYS A 37 8.79 3.36 5.06
N ILE A 38 8.99 4.02 6.22
CA ILE A 38 8.37 5.32 6.54
C ILE A 38 8.73 6.36 5.48
N LEU A 39 10.00 6.43 5.09
CA LEU A 39 10.47 7.41 4.12
C LEU A 39 9.95 7.14 2.71
N TYR A 40 9.92 5.89 2.24
CA TYR A 40 9.33 5.57 0.94
C TYR A 40 7.84 5.90 0.88
N VAL A 41 7.05 5.55 1.92
CA VAL A 41 5.61 5.90 1.90
C VAL A 41 5.37 7.40 2.02
N SER A 42 6.26 8.12 2.71
CA SER A 42 6.20 9.60 2.80
C SER A 42 6.59 10.25 1.48
N PHE A 43 7.58 9.70 0.77
CA PHE A 43 7.96 10.10 -0.58
C PHE A 43 6.81 9.91 -1.57
N LEU A 44 6.10 8.78 -1.51
CA LEU A 44 4.90 8.56 -2.32
C LEU A 44 3.80 9.58 -1.99
N ASP A 45 3.60 9.90 -0.71
CA ASP A 45 2.59 10.90 -0.30
C ASP A 45 2.95 12.33 -0.79
N SER A 46 4.24 12.70 -0.80
CA SER A 46 4.67 13.99 -1.36
C SER A 46 4.45 14.06 -2.87
N LEU A 47 4.75 12.99 -3.62
CA LEU A 47 4.42 12.89 -5.05
C LEU A 47 2.91 13.01 -5.29
N SER A 48 2.09 12.39 -4.44
CA SER A 48 0.63 12.47 -4.59
C SER A 48 0.09 13.90 -4.45
N SER A 49 0.74 14.73 -3.64
CA SER A 49 0.38 16.13 -3.43
C SER A 49 0.73 16.99 -4.65
N CYS A 50 1.84 16.69 -5.32
CA CYS A 50 2.23 17.32 -6.58
C CYS A 50 1.21 17.05 -7.69
N VAL A 51 0.78 15.79 -7.85
CA VAL A 51 -0.08 15.40 -8.97
C VAL A 51 -1.57 15.69 -8.72
N TYR A 52 -2.03 15.58 -7.49
CA TYR A 52 -3.45 15.74 -7.13
C TYR A 52 -3.65 16.64 -5.89
N PRO A 53 -3.28 17.94 -5.98
CA PRO A 53 -3.33 18.87 -4.85
C PRO A 53 -4.72 19.09 -4.25
N GLY A 54 -5.77 18.99 -5.08
CA GLY A 54 -7.15 19.24 -4.65
C GLY A 54 -7.88 18.02 -4.08
N ARG A 55 -7.26 16.84 -4.04
CA ARG A 55 -7.89 15.61 -3.55
C ARG A 55 -7.54 15.35 -2.07
N GLY A 56 -8.44 14.68 -1.35
CA GLY A 56 -8.17 14.29 0.04
C GLY A 56 -6.98 13.30 0.13
N ASN A 57 -6.31 13.22 1.28
CA ASN A 57 -5.07 12.46 1.47
C ASN A 57 -5.12 11.00 0.97
N LYS A 58 -6.20 10.27 1.29
CA LYS A 58 -6.40 8.89 0.80
C LYS A 58 -6.57 8.87 -0.71
N GLU A 59 -7.43 9.73 -1.22
CA GLU A 59 -7.81 9.78 -2.62
C GLU A 59 -6.62 10.13 -3.52
N ARG A 60 -5.84 11.16 -3.17
CA ARG A 60 -4.63 11.53 -3.94
C ARG A 60 -3.60 10.40 -3.97
N PHE A 61 -3.36 9.74 -2.82
CA PHE A 61 -2.37 8.68 -2.70
C PHE A 61 -2.75 7.48 -3.55
N VAL A 62 -4.00 7.01 -3.41
CA VAL A 62 -4.53 5.88 -4.18
C VAL A 62 -4.56 6.21 -5.67
N SER A 63 -5.11 7.36 -6.05
CA SER A 63 -5.23 7.78 -7.46
C SER A 63 -3.88 7.92 -8.16
N MET A 64 -2.86 8.37 -7.42
CA MET A 64 -1.50 8.48 -7.93
C MET A 64 -0.93 7.09 -8.19
N LEU A 65 -1.04 6.16 -7.23
CA LEU A 65 -0.54 4.80 -7.43
C LEU A 65 -1.30 4.06 -8.54
N GLU A 66 -2.63 4.19 -8.63
CA GLU A 66 -3.42 3.58 -9.70
C GLU A 66 -2.93 3.98 -11.09
N ARG A 67 -2.56 5.26 -11.24
CA ARG A 67 -2.16 5.82 -12.54
C ARG A 67 -0.68 5.59 -12.86
N PHE A 68 0.21 5.76 -11.87
CA PHE A 68 1.64 5.90 -12.12
C PHE A 68 2.49 4.74 -11.58
N SER A 69 1.97 3.86 -10.73
CA SER A 69 2.82 2.83 -10.12
C SER A 69 3.07 1.59 -10.99
N LYS A 70 2.17 1.31 -11.96
CA LYS A 70 2.11 0.05 -12.71
C LYS A 70 2.02 -1.21 -11.82
N TRP A 71 1.60 -1.08 -10.56
CA TRP A 71 1.43 -2.23 -9.67
C TRP A 71 0.20 -3.05 -10.05
N GLU A 72 0.41 -4.27 -10.55
CA GLU A 72 -0.64 -5.12 -11.12
C GLU A 72 -1.63 -5.64 -10.08
N ASP A 73 -1.13 -6.10 -8.92
CA ASP A 73 -1.96 -6.73 -7.88
C ASP A 73 -2.68 -5.72 -6.97
N ARG A 74 -2.55 -4.41 -7.24
CA ARG A 74 -3.12 -3.33 -6.42
C ARG A 74 -4.64 -3.46 -6.21
N ASP A 75 -5.33 -4.01 -7.21
CA ASP A 75 -6.79 -4.14 -7.28
C ASP A 75 -7.32 -5.48 -6.76
N ARG A 76 -6.43 -6.43 -6.44
CA ARG A 76 -6.80 -7.70 -5.81
C ARG A 76 -7.20 -7.51 -4.36
N VAL A 77 -8.08 -8.37 -3.88
CA VAL A 77 -8.70 -8.30 -2.56
C VAL A 77 -8.05 -9.30 -1.62
N SER A 78 -7.45 -8.80 -0.54
CA SER A 78 -6.73 -9.61 0.45
C SER A 78 -7.63 -10.64 1.12
N LEU A 79 -7.44 -11.93 0.78
CA LEU A 79 -8.21 -13.04 1.36
C LEU A 79 -8.10 -13.11 2.87
N PRO A 80 -6.90 -12.97 3.51
CA PRO A 80 -6.80 -13.04 4.97
C PRO A 80 -7.56 -11.91 5.67
N HIS A 81 -7.54 -10.69 5.13
CA HIS A 81 -8.24 -9.56 5.74
C HIS A 81 -9.75 -9.70 5.58
N LEU A 82 -10.23 -10.03 4.37
CA LEU A 82 -11.65 -10.27 4.13
C LEU A 82 -12.16 -11.47 4.94
N GLY A 83 -11.38 -12.55 4.99
CA GLY A 83 -11.68 -13.75 5.75
C GLY A 83 -11.82 -13.48 7.25
N LYS A 84 -10.90 -12.69 7.82
CA LYS A 84 -11.01 -12.26 9.21
C LYS A 84 -12.27 -11.43 9.45
N PHE A 85 -12.58 -10.51 8.54
CA PHE A 85 -13.75 -9.65 8.65
C PHE A 85 -15.07 -10.45 8.64
N VAL A 86 -15.24 -11.36 7.66
CA VAL A 86 -16.44 -12.20 7.59
C VAL A 86 -16.52 -13.15 8.78
N GLN A 87 -15.39 -13.59 9.37
CA GLN A 87 -15.42 -14.39 10.60
C GLN A 87 -15.92 -13.60 11.82
N ILE A 88 -15.60 -12.31 11.92
CA ILE A 88 -16.03 -11.46 13.05
C ILE A 88 -17.52 -11.11 12.92
N ILE A 89 -17.98 -10.76 11.73
CA ILE A 89 -19.36 -10.32 11.50
C ILE A 89 -20.17 -11.48 10.92
N SER A 90 -21.16 -11.95 11.66
CA SER A 90 -21.99 -13.12 11.28
C SER A 90 -23.24 -12.79 10.47
N ASP A 91 -23.30 -11.58 9.90
CA ASP A 91 -24.48 -11.10 9.18
C ASP A 91 -24.73 -11.88 7.86
N PRO A 92 -25.99 -12.22 7.52
CA PRO A 92 -26.34 -12.91 6.27
C PRO A 92 -25.88 -12.20 5.00
N LEU A 93 -25.73 -10.87 5.00
CA LEU A 93 -25.21 -10.11 3.86
C LEU A 93 -23.79 -10.53 3.47
N LEU A 94 -23.03 -11.15 4.39
CA LEU A 94 -21.67 -11.63 4.19
C LEU A 94 -21.60 -13.12 3.85
N GLU A 95 -22.73 -13.83 3.72
CA GLU A 95 -22.76 -15.29 3.55
C GLU A 95 -21.99 -15.75 2.31
N GLN A 96 -22.17 -15.07 1.17
CA GLN A 96 -21.46 -15.42 -0.06
C GLN A 96 -19.96 -15.21 0.05
N ALA A 97 -19.52 -14.05 0.56
CA ALA A 97 -18.11 -13.78 0.80
C ALA A 97 -17.49 -14.80 1.76
N ARG A 98 -18.23 -15.21 2.81
CA ARG A 98 -17.81 -16.29 3.71
C ARG A 98 -17.67 -17.63 2.99
N LYS A 99 -18.65 -18.02 2.18
CA LYS A 99 -18.60 -19.26 1.37
C LYS A 99 -17.45 -19.27 0.38
N TYR A 100 -17.08 -18.12 -0.17
CA TYR A 100 -15.95 -17.99 -1.09
C TYR A 100 -14.60 -18.05 -0.37
N VAL A 101 -14.41 -17.25 0.68
CA VAL A 101 -13.10 -17.04 1.31
C VAL A 101 -12.70 -18.20 2.23
N THR A 102 -13.66 -18.79 2.96
CA THR A 102 -13.39 -19.86 3.94
C THR A 102 -12.66 -21.08 3.35
N PRO A 103 -13.12 -21.69 2.24
CA PRO A 103 -12.44 -22.85 1.66
C PRO A 103 -11.05 -22.49 1.12
N LYS A 104 -10.87 -21.30 0.51
CA LYS A 104 -9.56 -20.85 0.00
C LYS A 104 -8.53 -20.70 1.13
N LEU A 105 -8.92 -20.06 2.23
CA LEU A 105 -8.04 -19.91 3.39
C LEU A 105 -7.73 -21.26 4.05
N LYS A 106 -8.67 -22.20 4.08
CA LYS A 106 -8.41 -23.56 4.57
C LYS A 106 -7.35 -24.26 3.71
N THR A 107 -7.46 -24.17 2.39
CA THR A 107 -6.43 -24.70 1.49
C THR A 107 -5.07 -24.04 1.74
N TRP A 108 -5.01 -22.73 1.97
CA TRP A 108 -3.75 -22.05 2.31
C TRP A 108 -3.16 -22.56 3.63
N GLN A 109 -3.98 -22.85 4.64
CA GLN A 109 -3.51 -23.40 5.92
C GLN A 109 -2.91 -24.81 5.80
N GLU A 110 -3.44 -25.62 4.87
CA GLU A 110 -2.98 -26.98 4.59
C GLU A 110 -1.67 -27.02 3.79
N ARG A 111 -1.30 -25.92 3.11
CA ARG A 111 -0.04 -25.84 2.36
C ARG A 111 1.17 -25.83 3.30
N SER A 112 2.25 -26.47 2.87
CA SER A 112 3.55 -26.45 3.58
C SER A 112 4.38 -25.19 3.31
N CYS A 113 3.94 -24.28 2.41
CA CYS A 113 4.69 -23.07 2.11
C CYS A 113 4.63 -22.05 3.25
N TYR A 114 5.75 -21.34 3.46
CA TYR A 114 5.87 -20.26 4.45
C TYR A 114 5.42 -18.90 3.92
N VAL A 115 5.39 -18.76 2.59
CA VAL A 115 5.07 -17.53 1.87
C VAL A 115 3.98 -17.82 0.84
N ILE A 116 3.03 -16.90 0.70
CA ILE A 116 1.97 -16.93 -0.30
C ILE A 116 1.97 -15.59 -1.03
N SER A 117 1.97 -15.60 -2.36
CA SER A 117 1.95 -14.38 -3.16
C SER A 117 0.59 -13.69 -3.08
N ILE A 118 0.57 -12.35 -3.06
CA ILE A 118 -0.69 -11.60 -3.17
C ILE A 118 -1.34 -11.72 -4.56
N SER A 119 -0.60 -12.19 -5.57
CA SER A 119 -1.16 -12.48 -6.89
C SER A 119 -2.14 -13.67 -6.88
N GLU A 120 -2.16 -14.47 -5.81
CA GLU A 120 -3.17 -15.51 -5.59
C GLU A 120 -4.50 -14.98 -5.06
N ASP A 121 -4.56 -13.71 -4.62
CA ASP A 121 -5.80 -13.10 -4.17
C ASP A 121 -6.77 -12.86 -5.33
N PRO A 122 -8.08 -12.94 -5.09
CA PRO A 122 -9.09 -12.71 -6.11
C PRO A 122 -9.19 -11.23 -6.50
N ILE A 123 -9.69 -10.98 -7.71
CA ILE A 123 -10.28 -9.67 -8.04
C ILE A 123 -11.70 -9.57 -7.47
N ILE A 124 -12.24 -8.34 -7.35
CA ILE A 124 -13.58 -8.11 -6.78
C ILE A 124 -14.66 -8.96 -7.48
N ASP A 125 -14.60 -9.05 -8.81
CA ASP A 125 -15.59 -9.75 -9.63
C ASP A 125 -15.63 -11.27 -9.36
N GLU A 126 -14.56 -11.85 -8.80
CA GLU A 126 -14.54 -13.26 -8.42
C GLU A 126 -15.21 -13.53 -7.07
N ILE A 127 -15.33 -12.51 -6.20
CA ILE A 127 -15.87 -12.64 -4.84
C ILE A 127 -17.37 -12.40 -4.82
N LEU A 128 -17.86 -11.48 -5.66
CA LEU A 128 -19.21 -10.92 -5.55
C LEU A 128 -20.23 -11.45 -6.55
N ASP A 129 -21.43 -11.66 -6.01
CA ASP A 129 -22.68 -11.12 -6.55
C ASP A 129 -22.91 -9.69 -5.99
N LYS A 130 -23.65 -8.82 -6.68
CA LYS A 130 -23.76 -7.35 -6.47
C LYS A 130 -24.39 -6.89 -5.13
N SER A 131 -24.52 -7.77 -4.14
CA SER A 131 -25.31 -7.55 -2.91
C SER A 131 -24.54 -6.96 -1.73
N TRP A 132 -23.20 -6.87 -1.77
CA TRP A 132 -22.44 -6.27 -0.65
C TRP A 132 -22.77 -4.80 -0.48
N LYS A 133 -23.30 -4.44 0.68
CA LYS A 133 -23.59 -3.07 1.06
C LYS A 133 -23.11 -2.81 2.47
N THR A 134 -22.56 -1.62 2.69
CA THR A 134 -22.28 -1.14 4.04
C THR A 134 -23.60 -1.00 4.80
N ASN A 135 -23.66 -1.52 6.02
CA ASN A 135 -24.79 -1.41 6.91
C ASN A 135 -24.27 -1.16 8.34
N LYS A 136 -24.62 0.01 8.89
CA LYS A 136 -24.17 0.43 10.24
C LYS A 136 -24.81 -0.40 11.35
N GLU A 137 -26.05 -0.85 11.17
CA GLU A 137 -26.80 -1.63 12.17
C GLU A 137 -26.19 -3.01 12.36
N THR A 138 -25.61 -3.58 11.30
CA THR A 138 -25.00 -4.91 11.29
C THR A 138 -23.49 -4.90 11.52
N GLY A 139 -22.90 -3.71 11.69
CA GLY A 139 -21.46 -3.51 11.87
C GLY A 139 -20.63 -3.58 10.57
N ILE A 140 -21.27 -3.73 9.41
CA ILE A 140 -20.61 -3.73 8.09
C ILE A 140 -20.30 -2.29 7.68
N HIS A 141 -19.20 -1.75 8.18
CA HIS A 141 -18.78 -0.36 7.94
C HIS A 141 -17.74 -0.21 6.82
N VAL A 142 -17.32 -1.32 6.19
CA VAL A 142 -16.32 -1.34 5.12
C VAL A 142 -16.90 -1.93 3.83
N SER A 143 -16.38 -1.46 2.71
CA SER A 143 -16.65 -1.98 1.38
C SER A 143 -15.61 -3.05 0.99
N LEU A 144 -15.87 -3.81 -0.07
CA LEU A 144 -14.82 -4.69 -0.62
C LEU A 144 -13.59 -3.92 -1.10
N THR A 145 -13.75 -2.69 -1.57
CA THR A 145 -12.62 -1.86 -2.00
C THR A 145 -11.65 -1.51 -0.87
N ASP A 146 -12.10 -1.57 0.39
CA ASP A 146 -11.22 -1.36 1.55
C ASP A 146 -10.26 -2.54 1.80
N PHE A 147 -10.57 -3.72 1.24
CA PHE A 147 -9.73 -4.91 1.31
C PHE A 147 -8.78 -5.04 0.10
N LYS A 148 -8.86 -4.13 -0.88
CA LYS A 148 -7.89 -4.09 -1.98
C LYS A 148 -6.48 -3.79 -1.46
N HIS A 149 -5.47 -4.36 -2.09
CA HIS A 149 -4.07 -4.13 -1.71
C HIS A 149 -3.66 -2.66 -1.76
N ILE A 150 -4.19 -1.86 -2.67
CA ILE A 150 -3.92 -0.42 -2.70
C ILE A 150 -4.49 0.32 -1.48
N SER A 151 -5.67 -0.09 -1.01
CA SER A 151 -6.29 0.43 0.21
C SER A 151 -5.52 -0.01 1.46
N LEU A 152 -5.06 -1.26 1.48
CA LEU A 152 -4.26 -1.81 2.58
C LEU A 152 -2.86 -1.19 2.64
N LEU A 153 -2.23 -0.88 1.50
CA LEU A 153 -0.99 -0.11 1.46
C LEU A 153 -1.18 1.30 2.03
N TYR A 154 -2.32 1.96 1.77
CA TYR A 154 -2.64 3.23 2.42
C TYR A 154 -2.82 3.07 3.94
N GLN A 155 -3.42 1.97 4.41
CA GLN A 155 -3.48 1.68 5.85
C GLN A 155 -2.09 1.45 6.47
N LEU A 156 -1.20 0.77 5.75
CA LEU A 156 0.20 0.64 6.15
C LEU A 156 0.86 2.02 6.25
N ARG A 157 0.69 2.89 5.23
CA ARG A 157 1.22 4.26 5.25
C ARG A 157 0.77 5.00 6.51
N ASN A 158 -0.51 4.89 6.89
CA ASN A 158 -1.01 5.52 8.11
C ASN A 158 -0.39 4.95 9.39
N ALA A 159 -0.23 3.62 9.48
CA ALA A 159 0.43 2.99 10.61
C ALA A 159 1.91 3.39 10.72
N LEU A 160 2.63 3.43 9.59
CA LEU A 160 4.04 3.83 9.53
C LEU A 160 4.22 5.29 9.95
N VAL A 161 3.49 6.21 9.32
CA VAL A 161 3.69 7.66 9.50
C VAL A 161 3.13 8.16 10.83
N HIS A 162 1.99 7.64 11.29
CA HIS A 162 1.31 8.16 12.48
C HIS A 162 1.52 7.32 13.74
N GLN A 163 2.01 6.09 13.62
CA GLN A 163 2.18 5.18 14.76
C GLN A 163 3.60 4.62 14.86
N PHE A 164 4.49 4.87 13.88
CA PHE A 164 5.82 4.26 13.81
C PHE A 164 5.76 2.73 13.90
N GLN A 165 4.70 2.13 13.36
CA GLN A 165 4.45 0.69 13.43
C GLN A 165 4.37 0.09 12.04
N SER A 166 5.19 -0.93 11.81
CA SER A 166 5.04 -1.84 10.68
C SER A 166 4.01 -2.91 11.06
N ARG A 167 3.06 -3.18 10.16
CA ARG A 167 2.12 -4.30 10.29
C ARG A 167 2.58 -5.37 9.29
N GLY A 168 3.12 -6.48 9.81
CA GLY A 168 3.78 -7.51 9.02
C GLY A 168 5.25 -7.17 8.80
N ASP A 169 6.12 -7.71 9.64
CA ASP A 169 7.56 -7.45 9.58
C ASP A 169 8.27 -8.44 8.67
N GLU A 170 9.27 -7.93 7.94
CA GLU A 170 10.13 -8.76 7.12
C GLU A 170 11.09 -9.55 8.02
N MET A 171 10.80 -10.84 8.18
CA MET A 171 11.56 -11.73 9.05
C MET A 171 12.66 -12.49 8.29
N GLY A 172 13.87 -12.52 8.87
CA GLY A 172 14.97 -13.37 8.43
C GLY A 172 15.31 -13.23 6.94
N ASN A 173 15.42 -14.36 6.24
CA ASN A 173 15.79 -14.42 4.82
C ASN A 173 14.70 -13.90 3.87
N LEU A 174 13.47 -13.65 4.35
CA LEU A 174 12.37 -13.13 3.53
C LEU A 174 12.51 -11.64 3.20
N ARG A 175 13.47 -10.94 3.83
CA ARG A 175 13.84 -9.54 3.52
C ARG A 175 14.30 -9.32 2.08
N GLN A 176 14.63 -10.38 1.35
CA GLN A 176 15.09 -10.32 -0.02
C GLN A 176 13.95 -10.29 -1.04
N LEU A 177 12.71 -10.56 -0.62
CA LEU A 177 11.56 -10.52 -1.53
C LEU A 177 11.25 -9.08 -1.93
N ASP A 178 10.99 -8.89 -3.22
CA ASP A 178 10.77 -7.61 -3.88
C ASP A 178 9.30 -7.33 -4.22
N HIS A 179 8.40 -8.23 -3.83
CA HIS A 179 6.96 -8.16 -4.06
C HIS A 179 6.19 -8.38 -2.75
N PRO A 180 4.97 -7.84 -2.60
CA PRO A 180 4.17 -8.08 -1.40
C PRO A 180 3.77 -9.55 -1.29
N TYR A 181 3.69 -10.04 -0.05
CA TYR A 181 3.37 -11.44 0.22
C TYR A 181 2.68 -11.61 1.57
N TYR A 182 2.09 -12.78 1.78
CA TYR A 182 1.67 -13.23 3.09
C TYR A 182 2.72 -14.15 3.70
N GLN A 183 3.14 -13.85 4.94
CA GLN A 183 3.94 -14.79 5.73
C GLN A 183 3.07 -15.61 6.66
N ARG A 184 3.38 -16.90 6.74
CA ARG A 184 2.77 -17.84 7.66
C ARG A 184 3.40 -17.68 9.04
N VAL A 185 2.64 -17.21 10.02
CA VAL A 185 3.08 -17.13 11.42
C VAL A 185 2.35 -18.19 12.25
N GLN A 186 3.14 -19.04 12.91
CA GLN A 186 2.66 -20.00 13.90
C GLN A 186 2.95 -19.44 15.29
N ILE A 187 1.92 -19.40 16.15
CA ILE A 187 2.08 -18.95 17.53
C ILE A 187 2.35 -20.18 18.39
N PHE A 188 3.53 -20.27 18.97
CA PHE A 188 3.90 -21.31 19.91
C PHE A 188 3.52 -20.88 21.33
N ASN A 189 2.65 -21.66 21.99
CA ASN A 189 2.14 -21.34 23.32
C ASN A 189 2.81 -22.15 24.46
N GLY A 190 3.98 -22.75 24.21
CA GLY A 190 4.79 -23.40 25.25
C GLY A 190 4.73 -24.93 25.27
N THR A 191 3.75 -25.56 24.61
CA THR A 191 3.62 -27.02 24.46
C THR A 191 3.39 -27.37 22.98
N LEU A 192 3.92 -28.52 22.53
CA LEU A 192 3.74 -29.02 21.16
C LEU A 192 2.27 -29.33 20.82
N GLU A 193 1.43 -29.57 21.84
CA GLU A 193 0.00 -29.83 21.72
C GLU A 193 -0.85 -28.55 21.58
N ASP A 194 -0.33 -27.37 21.93
CA ASP A 194 -1.01 -26.07 21.86
C ASP A 194 -0.55 -25.20 20.67
N MET A 195 -0.26 -25.81 19.52
CA MET A 195 -0.06 -25.04 18.29
C MET A 195 -1.37 -24.34 17.89
N LYS A 196 -1.40 -23.02 18.11
CA LYS A 196 -2.54 -22.16 17.74
C LYS A 196 -2.65 -21.96 16.23
N PRO A 197 -3.82 -21.52 15.74
CA PRO A 197 -4.06 -21.39 14.30
C PRO A 197 -3.01 -20.52 13.63
N VAL A 198 -2.62 -20.98 12.45
CA VAL A 198 -1.80 -20.26 11.49
C VAL A 198 -2.45 -18.91 11.18
N ARG A 199 -1.72 -17.82 11.40
CA ARG A 199 -2.11 -16.49 10.88
C ARG A 199 -1.27 -16.16 9.65
N PHE A 200 -1.91 -15.55 8.67
CA PHE A 200 -1.24 -14.98 7.50
C PHE A 200 -1.08 -13.48 7.73
N GLU A 201 0.16 -13.02 7.79
CA GLU A 201 0.46 -11.58 7.91
C GLU A 201 0.84 -11.04 6.54
N LEU A 202 0.16 -9.97 6.12
CA LEU A 202 0.50 -9.26 4.89
C LEU A 202 1.77 -8.43 5.12
N VAL A 203 2.75 -8.60 4.25
CA VAL A 203 4.02 -7.88 4.27
C VAL A 203 4.17 -7.11 2.97
N TYR A 204 4.48 -5.82 3.10
CA TYR A 204 4.97 -4.98 2.01
C TYR A 204 6.47 -4.78 2.21
N PRO A 205 7.33 -5.46 1.43
CA PRO A 205 8.77 -5.39 1.62
C PRO A 205 9.34 -4.00 1.33
N THR A 206 10.46 -3.70 1.97
CA THR A 206 11.19 -2.45 1.77
C THR A 206 11.64 -2.33 0.32
N GLN A 207 12.11 -3.43 -0.28
CA GLN A 207 12.51 -3.48 -1.69
C GLN A 207 11.31 -3.25 -2.64
N PHE A 208 10.12 -3.74 -2.29
CA PHE A 208 8.90 -3.43 -3.03
C PHE A 208 8.59 -1.93 -2.97
N LEU A 209 8.60 -1.32 -1.77
CA LEU A 209 8.29 0.11 -1.60
C LEU A 209 9.30 1.01 -2.32
N LYS A 210 10.57 0.61 -2.33
CA LYS A 210 11.62 1.26 -3.12
C LYS A 210 11.25 1.25 -4.61
N SER A 211 11.04 0.05 -5.16
CA SER A 211 10.75 -0.13 -6.59
C SER A 211 9.46 0.58 -7.00
N LEU A 212 8.46 0.56 -6.12
CA LEU A 212 7.20 1.29 -6.29
C LEU A 212 7.45 2.80 -6.35
N SER A 213 8.30 3.34 -5.48
CA SER A 213 8.65 4.76 -5.44
C SER A 213 9.42 5.22 -6.67
N GLU A 214 10.44 4.44 -7.07
CA GLU A 214 11.24 4.71 -8.27
C GLU A 214 10.36 4.69 -9.53
N LYS A 215 9.55 3.63 -9.70
CA LYS A 215 8.72 3.50 -10.90
C LYS A 215 7.62 4.56 -10.96
N THR A 216 7.05 4.91 -9.81
CA THR A 216 6.06 5.98 -9.70
C THR A 216 6.68 7.33 -10.06
N LEU A 217 7.87 7.65 -9.55
CA LEU A 217 8.58 8.89 -9.88
C LEU A 217 8.82 8.99 -11.38
N GLU A 218 9.36 7.94 -12.00
CA GLU A 218 9.62 7.89 -13.45
C GLU A 218 8.37 8.24 -14.25
N ASN A 219 7.25 7.55 -13.99
CA ASN A 219 6.01 7.78 -14.75
C ASN A 219 5.35 9.14 -14.42
N VAL A 220 5.55 9.68 -13.22
CA VAL A 220 5.11 11.05 -12.87
C VAL A 220 5.93 12.08 -13.65
N VAL A 221 7.26 11.90 -13.73
CA VAL A 221 8.14 12.79 -14.50
C VAL A 221 7.77 12.75 -15.98
N ASP A 222 7.53 11.58 -16.56
CA ASP A 222 7.07 11.46 -17.95
C ASP A 222 5.77 12.23 -18.18
N TYR A 223 4.80 12.10 -17.27
CA TYR A 223 3.56 12.86 -17.32
C TYR A 223 3.77 14.38 -17.23
N LEU A 224 4.68 14.84 -16.38
CA LEU A 224 5.01 16.26 -16.28
C LEU A 224 5.67 16.78 -17.56
N LYS A 225 6.56 16.00 -18.18
CA LYS A 225 7.23 16.31 -19.45
C LYS A 225 6.22 16.37 -20.59
N ASP A 226 5.38 15.34 -20.74
CA ASP A 226 4.35 15.24 -21.77
C ASP A 226 3.34 16.40 -21.69
N GLY A 227 2.99 16.79 -20.47
CA GLY A 227 2.03 17.87 -20.21
C GLY A 227 2.63 19.27 -20.16
N ASN A 228 3.97 19.40 -20.17
CA ASN A 228 4.68 20.63 -19.81
C ASN A 228 4.09 21.26 -18.52
N ILE A 229 4.06 20.49 -17.43
CA ILE A 229 3.45 20.86 -16.15
C ILE A 229 4.53 21.25 -15.15
N ASN A 230 4.40 22.42 -14.53
CA ASN A 230 5.28 22.84 -13.44
C ASN A 230 5.01 22.01 -12.16
N PRO A 231 5.99 21.27 -11.62
CA PRO A 231 5.79 20.45 -10.42
C PRO A 231 5.79 21.24 -9.10
N PHE A 232 6.31 22.48 -9.08
CA PHE A 232 6.60 23.20 -7.84
C PHE A 232 5.39 23.76 -7.08
N PRO A 233 4.33 24.31 -7.72
CA PRO A 233 3.24 24.99 -7.00
C PRO A 233 2.54 24.16 -5.91
N HIS A 234 2.65 22.83 -6.01
CA HIS A 234 1.99 21.90 -5.10
C HIS A 234 2.96 20.95 -4.40
N TYR A 235 4.24 21.00 -4.76
CA TYR A 235 5.31 20.23 -4.11
C TYR A 235 6.10 21.08 -3.12
N TYR A 236 6.29 22.37 -3.42
CA TYR A 236 7.01 23.31 -2.60
C TYR A 236 6.06 24.41 -2.13
N ALA A 237 5.84 24.49 -0.83
CA ALA A 237 4.89 25.45 -0.23
C ALA A 237 5.49 26.85 -0.03
N GLY A 238 6.64 27.17 -0.65
CA GLY A 238 7.39 28.40 -0.40
C GLY A 238 8.25 28.33 0.88
N ASP A 239 8.75 29.48 1.32
CA ASP A 239 9.66 29.59 2.47
C ASP A 239 8.92 29.61 3.82
N TYR A 240 7.61 29.90 3.81
CA TYR A 240 6.81 30.09 5.00
C TYR A 240 5.82 28.93 5.20
N TRP A 241 5.55 28.62 6.47
CA TRP A 241 4.63 27.53 6.83
C TRP A 241 3.14 27.90 6.67
N ILE A 242 2.83 29.19 6.58
CA ILE A 242 1.48 29.72 6.40
C ILE A 242 1.31 30.01 4.91
N THR A 243 0.37 29.33 4.25
CA THR A 243 0.20 29.39 2.78
C THR A 243 -0.01 30.81 2.28
N GLU A 244 -0.72 31.65 3.02
CA GLU A 244 -0.98 33.05 2.68
C GLU A 244 0.27 33.95 2.69
N LEU A 245 1.39 33.46 3.23
CA LEU A 245 2.68 34.17 3.24
C LEU A 245 3.60 33.81 2.05
N ASN A 246 3.16 32.91 1.16
CA ASN A 246 3.97 32.41 0.04
C ASN A 246 3.44 32.84 -1.33
#